data_AF-A0A8T4I5Z6-F1
#
_entry.id   AF-A0A8T4I5Z6-F1
#
_cell.length_a   1.000
_cell.length_b   1.000
_cell.length_c   1.000
_cell.angle_alpha   90.00
_cell.angle_beta   90.00
_cell.angle_gamma   90.00
#
_symmetry.space_group_name_H-M   'P 1'
#
loop_
_entity.id
_entity.type
_entity.pdbx_description
1 polymer ?
#
loop_
_entity_poly.entity_id
_entity_poly.type
_entity_poly.pdbx_seq_one_letter_code
_entity_poly.pdbx_strand_id
1 'polypeptide(L)' 'PTAFARAFDMATIHGKNMAGSTGPFQDYLAMTSKSVALGPTAQNMGGIWGDFVEGLDQIIDDDWDYTGTVAD' A
#
# COMPACT_ATOMS: atom_id res chain seq x y z
N PRO A 1 -11.96 -12.64 -8.55
CA PRO A 1 -10.68 -12.32 -9.24
C PRO A 1 -10.11 -13.53 -9.98
N THR A 2 -9.79 -13.36 -11.27
CA THR A 2 -9.16 -14.39 -12.09
C THR A 2 -7.71 -14.62 -11.65
N ALA A 3 -7.12 -15.77 -11.99
CA ALA A 3 -5.76 -16.12 -11.57
C ALA A 3 -4.72 -15.08 -12.05
N PHE A 4 -4.91 -14.51 -13.24
CA PHE A 4 -4.03 -13.47 -13.77
C PHE A 4 -4.10 -12.17 -12.96
N ALA A 5 -5.30 -11.72 -12.58
CA ALA A 5 -5.45 -10.50 -11.78
C ALA A 5 -4.71 -10.62 -10.43
N ARG A 6 -4.83 -11.77 -9.75
CA ARG A 6 -4.09 -12.02 -8.50
C ARG A 6 -2.58 -12.03 -8.70
N ALA A 7 -2.10 -12.63 -9.79
CA ALA A 7 -0.68 -12.66 -10.11
C ALA A 7 -0.13 -11.28 -10.45
N PHE A 8 -0.93 -10.46 -11.13
CA PHE A 8 -0.61 -9.08 -11.42
C PHE A 8 -0.53 -8.25 -10.13
N ASP A 9 -1.53 -8.32 -9.25
CA ASP A 9 -1.54 -7.61 -7.96
C ASP A 9 -0.34 -8.02 -7.08
N MET A 10 -0.03 -9.32 -6.99
CA MET A 10 1.15 -9.80 -6.25
C MET A 10 2.47 -9.24 -6.81
N ALA A 11 2.55 -9.09 -8.13
CA ALA A 11 3.73 -8.55 -8.78
C ALA A 11 3.84 -7.04 -8.61
N THR A 12 2.75 -6.28 -8.81
CA THR A 12 2.76 -4.81 -8.75
C THR A 12 2.80 -4.26 -7.33
N ILE A 13 2.15 -4.95 -6.37
CA ILE A 13 2.13 -4.51 -4.97
C ILE A 13 3.36 -5.01 -4.24
N HIS A 14 3.65 -6.32 -4.31
CA HIS A 14 4.68 -6.93 -3.46
C HIS A 14 5.99 -7.24 -4.19
N GLY A 15 6.08 -7.02 -5.50
CA GLY A 15 7.27 -7.36 -6.28
C GLY A 15 7.51 -8.86 -6.37
N LYS A 16 6.46 -9.69 -6.26
CA LYS A 16 6.57 -11.15 -6.18
C LYS A 16 5.74 -11.88 -7.22
N ASN A 17 6.19 -13.06 -7.62
CA ASN A 17 5.35 -13.99 -8.36
C ASN A 17 4.45 -14.80 -7.40
N MET A 18 3.54 -15.60 -7.96
CA MET A 18 2.61 -16.43 -7.17
C MET A 18 3.29 -17.53 -6.33
N ALA A 19 4.56 -17.83 -6.59
CA ALA A 19 5.37 -18.75 -5.80
C ALA A 19 6.22 -18.03 -4.72
N GLY A 20 6.06 -16.72 -4.57
CA GLY A 20 6.78 -15.90 -3.59
C GLY A 20 8.20 -15.50 -3.97
N SER A 21 8.67 -15.86 -5.16
CA SER A 21 9.96 -15.40 -5.70
C SER A 21 9.84 -14.00 -6.31
N THR A 22 10.97 -13.39 -6.69
CA THR A 22 10.99 -12.06 -7.34
C THR A 22 10.07 -12.01 -8.55
N GLY A 23 9.26 -10.94 -8.60
CA GLY A 23 8.33 -10.63 -9.67
C GLY A 23 9.01 -9.98 -10.88
N PRO A 24 8.25 -9.74 -11.97
CA PRO A 24 8.79 -9.21 -13.23
C PRO A 24 9.04 -7.70 -13.21
N PHE A 25 8.52 -6.96 -12.22
CA PHE A 25 8.66 -5.51 -12.13
C PHE A 25 9.89 -5.15 -11.31
N GLN A 26 10.66 -4.18 -11.80
CA GLN A 26 11.80 -3.62 -11.09
C GLN A 26 11.34 -2.78 -9.88
N ASP A 27 10.29 -1.97 -10.08
CA ASP A 27 9.67 -1.14 -9.05
C ASP A 27 8.28 -1.70 -8.70
N TYR A 28 7.92 -1.71 -7.43
CA TYR A 28 6.64 -2.20 -6.90
C TYR A 28 6.21 -1.37 -5.68
N LEU A 29 4.91 -1.34 -5.38
CA LEU A 29 4.36 -0.41 -4.39
C LEU A 29 4.97 -0.59 -2.99
N ALA A 30 5.10 -1.84 -2.51
CA ALA A 30 5.68 -2.14 -1.20
C ALA A 30 7.19 -1.86 -1.11
N MET A 31 7.84 -1.38 -2.18
CA MET A 31 9.22 -0.89 -2.14
C MET A 31 9.33 0.50 -1.51
N THR A 32 8.23 1.26 -1.48
CA THR A 32 8.20 2.59 -0.86
C THR A 32 8.41 2.52 0.65
N SER A 33 9.01 3.56 1.24
CA SER A 33 9.08 3.74 2.69
C SER A 33 7.79 4.33 3.28
N LYS A 34 6.86 4.76 2.42
CA LYS A 34 5.60 5.42 2.80
C LYS A 34 4.53 4.38 3.10
N SER A 35 4.46 3.97 4.37
CA SER A 35 3.43 3.03 4.85
C SER A 35 3.02 3.36 6.28
N VAL A 36 1.76 3.07 6.60
CA VAL A 36 1.17 3.26 7.92
C VAL A 36 0.51 1.94 8.33
N ALA A 37 0.66 1.56 9.60
CA ALA A 37 -0.05 0.41 10.15
C ALA A 37 -1.52 0.77 10.39
N LEU A 38 -2.44 -0.12 10.06
CA LEU A 38 -3.87 0.08 10.32
C LEU A 38 -4.25 -0.45 11.72
N GLY A 39 -5.04 0.32 12.46
CA GLY A 39 -5.48 0.04 13.82
C GLY A 39 -4.75 0.71 15.01
N PRO A 40 -3.60 1.40 14.89
CA PRO A 40 -2.94 2.03 16.03
C PRO A 40 -3.66 3.31 16.50
N THR A 41 -4.35 4.05 15.62
CA THR A 41 -5.07 5.25 16.03
C THR A 41 -6.26 4.90 16.92
N ALA A 42 -6.33 5.53 18.09
CA ALA A 42 -7.43 5.33 19.04
C ALA A 42 -8.79 5.73 18.44
N GLN A 43 -9.86 5.05 18.84
CA GLN A 43 -11.21 5.29 18.28
C GLN A 43 -11.71 6.73 18.49
N ASN A 44 -11.39 7.35 19.62
CA ASN A 44 -11.70 8.76 19.90
C ASN A 44 -10.85 9.76 19.12
N MET A 45 -9.78 9.29 18.46
CA MET A 45 -8.87 10.07 17.61
C MET A 45 -9.13 9.82 16.11
N GLY A 46 -10.22 9.14 15.75
CA GLY A 46 -10.60 8.84 14.37
C GLY A 46 -10.48 7.36 13.97
N GLY A 47 -9.86 6.51 14.80
CA GLY A 47 -9.69 5.08 14.51
C GLY A 47 -9.00 4.86 13.16
N ILE A 48 -9.51 3.89 12.39
CA ILE A 48 -8.99 3.55 11.06
C ILE A 48 -8.96 4.76 10.10
N TRP A 49 -9.91 5.70 10.21
CA TRP A 49 -9.86 6.91 9.39
C TRP A 49 -8.63 7.77 9.71
N GLY A 50 -8.24 7.85 10.98
CA GLY A 50 -7.02 8.56 11.39
C GLY A 50 -5.76 7.93 10.78
N ASP A 51 -5.69 6.59 10.70
CA ASP A 51 -4.58 5.89 10.05
C ASP A 51 -4.50 6.22 8.54
N PHE A 52 -5.64 6.33 7.86
CA PHE A 52 -5.66 6.74 6.44
C PHE A 52 -5.23 8.20 6.25
N VAL A 53 -5.63 9.10 7.14
CA VAL A 53 -5.21 10.51 7.09
C VAL A 53 -3.71 10.64 7.33
N GLU A 54 -3.14 9.90 8.27
CA GLU A 54 -1.70 9.85 8.49
C GLU A 54 -0.95 9.36 7.24
N GLY A 55 -1.48 8.33 6.56
CA GLY A 55 -0.89 7.85 5.31
C GLY A 55 -0.99 8.86 4.17
N LEU A 56 -2.09 9.62 4.09
CA LEU A 56 -2.30 10.68 3.10
C LEU A 56 -1.35 11.86 3.33
N ASP A 57 -1.12 12.25 4.58
CA ASP A 57 -0.20 13.32 4.97
C ASP A 57 1.22 13.06 4.45
N GLN A 58 1.72 11.82 4.59
CA GLN A 58 3.05 11.43 4.12
C GLN A 58 3.30 11.59 2.62
N ILE A 59 2.24 11.56 1.80
CA ILE A 59 2.30 11.70 0.34
C ILE A 59 2.23 13.19 -0.04
N ILE A 60 1.32 13.93 0.60
CA ILE A 60 1.16 15.37 0.36
C ILE A 60 2.40 16.14 0.83
N ASP A 61 3.02 15.73 1.94
CA ASP A 61 4.27 16.33 2.45
C ASP A 61 5.45 16.21 1.45
N ASP A 62 5.42 15.19 0.59
CA ASP A 62 6.41 15.02 -0.46
C ASP A 62 6.08 15.83 -1.74
N ASP A 63 4.99 16.61 -1.73
CA ASP A 63 4.45 17.38 -2.87
C ASP A 63 3.88 16.47 -3.99
N TRP A 64 3.29 15.32 -3.62
CA TRP A 64 2.63 14.40 -4.56
C TRP A 64 1.11 14.41 -4.42
N ASP A 65 0.42 14.17 -5.54
CA ASP A 65 -1.02 13.95 -5.55
C ASP A 65 -1.37 12.56 -5.02
N TYR A 66 -2.19 12.50 -3.98
CA TYR A 66 -2.69 11.24 -3.44
C TYR A 66 -3.81 10.67 -4.34
N THR A 67 -3.58 9.48 -4.91
CA THR A 67 -4.55 8.81 -5.80
C THR A 67 -5.27 7.62 -5.18
N GLY A 68 -4.83 7.15 -4.01
CA GLY A 68 -5.46 6.03 -3.29
C GLY A 68 -4.51 5.27 -2.38
N THR A 69 -5.06 4.30 -1.63
CA THR A 69 -4.32 3.40 -0.74
C THR A 69 -4.53 1.95 -1.17
N VAL A 70 -3.45 1.17 -1.07
CA VAL A 70 -3.50 -0.29 -1.09
C VAL A 70 -3.33 -0.77 0.34
N ALA A 71 -4.24 -1.63 0.79
CA ALA A 71 -4.18 -2.29 2.10
C ALA A 71 -4.25 -3.80 1.87
N ASP A 72 -3.36 -4.55 2.54
CA ASP A 72 -3.25 -6.01 2.54
C ASP A 72 -3.47 -6.55 3.96
#